data_AF-D7CW16-F1
#
_entry.id   AF-D7CW16-F1
#
_cell.length_a   1.000
_cell.length_b   1.000
_cell.length_c   1.000
_cell.angle_alpha   90.00
_cell.angle_beta   90.00
_cell.angle_gamma   90.00
#
_symmetry.space_group_name_H-M   'P 1'
#
loop_
_entity.id
_entity.type
_entity.pdbx_description
1 polymer ?
#
loop_
_entity_poly.entity_id
_entity_poly.type
_entity_poly.pdbx_seq_one_letter_code
_entity_poly.pdbx_strand_id
1 'polypeptide(L)'
;MCGPLALLAKVGDTRFLALCTCGALHLVWDNATIRLHQGDLSGVVRALQAPPKGSPGDLQVSTAAGAVHVWLLSVGLRLSPPDFEAFREMLARSQERLHSRTAAPPLSAAQPGCRQLN
;
A
#
# COMPACT_ATOMS: atom_id res chain seq x y z
N MET A 1 -6.30 19.33 -3.87
CA MET A 1 -7.26 18.22 -3.67
C MET A 1 -6.62 16.94 -4.17
N CYS A 2 -6.65 15.87 -3.38
CA CYS A 2 -6.31 14.53 -3.87
C CYS A 2 -7.36 14.12 -4.92
N GLY A 3 -6.93 13.76 -6.13
CA GLY A 3 -7.83 13.33 -7.21
C GLY A 3 -8.31 11.88 -7.04
N PRO A 4 -8.82 11.24 -8.11
CA PRO A 4 -9.35 9.88 -8.03
C PRO A 4 -8.34 8.88 -7.45
N LEU A 5 -8.83 7.98 -6.61
CA LEU A 5 -8.04 6.94 -5.96
C LEU A 5 -8.06 5.67 -6.81
N ALA A 6 -6.88 5.15 -7.15
CA ALA A 6 -6.73 3.83 -7.74
C ALA A 6 -6.55 2.80 -6.62
N LEU A 7 -7.55 1.97 -6.38
CA LEU A 7 -7.48 0.89 -5.40
C LEU A 7 -6.39 -0.11 -5.79
N LEU A 8 -5.41 -0.33 -4.91
CA LEU A 8 -4.34 -1.31 -5.12
C LEU A 8 -4.78 -2.67 -4.55
N ALA A 9 -5.11 -2.74 -3.26
CA ALA A 9 -5.63 -3.94 -2.64
C ALA A 9 -6.67 -3.59 -1.57
N LYS A 10 -7.51 -4.57 -1.23
CA LYS A 10 -8.61 -4.44 -0.27
C LYS A 10 -8.82 -5.77 0.45
N VAL A 11 -9.12 -5.72 1.74
CA VAL A 11 -9.46 -6.86 2.61
C VAL A 11 -10.74 -6.52 3.37
N GLY A 12 -11.90 -6.95 2.85
CA GLY A 12 -13.19 -6.47 3.39
C GLY A 12 -13.40 -4.98 3.16
N ASP A 13 -14.44 -4.37 3.73
CA ASP A 13 -14.89 -3.04 3.31
C ASP A 13 -14.09 -1.86 3.83
N THR A 14 -13.49 -2.01 5.00
CA THR A 14 -12.81 -0.93 5.74
C THR A 14 -11.29 -1.04 5.74
N ARG A 15 -10.71 -1.96 4.95
CA ARG A 15 -9.26 -2.17 4.91
C ARG A 15 -8.77 -2.19 3.48
N PHE A 16 -7.99 -1.19 3.10
CA PHE A 16 -7.49 -1.07 1.74
C PHE A 16 -6.25 -0.20 1.64
N LEU A 17 -5.50 -0.38 0.55
CA LEU A 17 -4.46 0.54 0.11
C LEU A 17 -4.85 1.10 -1.26
N ALA A 18 -4.85 2.42 -1.39
CA ALA A 18 -5.14 3.10 -2.65
C ALA A 18 -4.06 4.11 -3.00
N LEU A 19 -3.77 4.24 -4.29
CA LEU A 19 -2.86 5.26 -4.84
C LEU A 19 -3.65 6.49 -5.26
N CYS A 20 -3.29 7.64 -4.74
CA CYS A 20 -3.78 8.92 -5.21
C CYS A 20 -3.00 9.39 -6.43
N THR A 21 -3.67 10.15 -7.30
CA THR A 21 -3.06 10.87 -8.43
C THR A 21 -1.91 11.80 -8.03
N CYS A 22 -1.82 12.25 -6.77
CA CYS A 22 -0.70 13.03 -6.27
C CYS A 22 0.53 12.20 -5.86
N GLY A 23 0.50 10.88 -6.07
CA GLY A 23 1.60 9.95 -5.70
C GLY A 23 1.57 9.48 -4.24
N ALA A 24 0.61 9.93 -3.44
CA ALA A 24 0.44 9.45 -2.07
C ALA A 24 -0.35 8.13 -2.03
N LEU A 25 0.05 7.23 -1.15
CA LEU A 25 -0.70 6.04 -0.79
C LEU A 25 -1.57 6.32 0.43
N HIS A 26 -2.83 5.92 0.34
CA HIS A 26 -3.80 5.96 1.43
C HIS A 26 -4.01 4.54 1.93
N LEU A 27 -3.43 4.23 3.09
CA LEU A 27 -3.62 2.99 3.82
C LEU A 27 -4.75 3.20 4.82
N VAL A 28 -5.85 2.50 4.61
CA VAL A 28 -6.98 2.48 5.53
C VAL A 28 -7.03 1.11 6.18
N TRP A 29 -7.11 1.07 7.51
CA TRP A 29 -7.29 -0.14 8.28
C TRP A 29 -8.29 0.11 9.40
N ASP A 30 -9.54 -0.28 9.16
CA ASP A 30 -10.68 -0.01 10.02
C ASP A 30 -10.84 1.50 10.27
N ASN A 31 -10.50 1.98 11.47
CA ASN A 31 -10.62 3.39 11.84
C ASN A 31 -9.31 4.18 11.66
N ALA A 32 -8.23 3.52 11.25
CA ALA A 32 -6.95 4.17 11.03
C ALA A 32 -6.77 4.53 9.56
N THR A 33 -6.29 5.75 9.30
CA THR A 33 -5.86 6.18 7.97
C THR A 33 -4.43 6.69 8.04
N ILE A 34 -3.56 6.09 7.25
CA ILE A 34 -2.13 6.39 7.19
C ILE A 34 -1.82 6.83 5.77
N ARG A 35 -1.13 7.97 5.64
CA ARG A 35 -0.65 8.46 4.36
C ARG A 35 0.83 8.13 4.23
N LEU A 36 1.18 7.40 3.17
CA LEU A 36 2.55 6.99 2.88
C LEU A 36 2.97 7.55 1.52
N HIS A 37 4.26 7.80 1.32
CA HIS A 37 4.76 8.06 -0.03
C HIS A 37 4.87 6.73 -0.79
N GLN A 38 4.62 6.75 -2.10
CA GLN A 38 4.74 5.55 -2.93
C GLN A 38 6.12 4.86 -2.78
N GLY A 39 7.18 5.67 -2.68
CA GLY A 39 8.56 5.18 -2.52
C GLY A 39 8.82 4.42 -1.21
N ASP A 40 8.02 4.65 -0.18
CA ASP A 40 8.23 4.06 1.15
C ASP A 40 7.63 2.66 1.27
N LEU A 41 6.68 2.31 0.38
CA LEU A 41 5.93 1.06 0.46
C LEU A 41 6.83 -0.18 0.43
N SER A 42 7.85 -0.19 -0.42
CA SER A 42 8.78 -1.32 -0.52
C SER A 42 9.62 -1.49 0.75
N GLY A 43 10.02 -0.38 1.38
CA GLY A 43 10.70 -0.37 2.67
C GLY A 43 9.82 -0.93 3.78
N VAL A 44 8.55 -0.50 3.82
CA VAL A 44 7.56 -0.98 4.78
C VAL A 44 7.31 -2.48 4.61
N VAL A 45 7.04 -2.96 3.39
CA VAL A 45 6.79 -4.40 3.14
C VAL A 45 8.00 -5.24 3.54
N ARG A 46 9.21 -4.83 3.15
CA ARG A 46 10.44 -5.54 3.51
C ARG A 46 10.64 -5.62 5.02
N ALA A 47 10.41 -4.52 5.72
CA ALA A 47 10.63 -4.47 7.16
C ALA A 47 9.55 -5.23 7.95
N LEU A 48 8.32 -5.32 7.42
CA LEU A 48 7.28 -6.19 7.98
C LEU A 48 7.56 -7.69 7.79
N GLN A 49 8.34 -8.07 6.78
CA GLN A 49 8.77 -9.45 6.53
C GLN A 49 9.96 -9.87 7.40
N ALA A 50 10.78 -8.92 7.84
CA ALA A 50 11.91 -9.18 8.72
C ALA A 50 11.42 -9.63 10.12
N PRO A 51 12.18 -10.48 10.84
CA PRO A 51 11.87 -10.77 12.23
C PRO A 51 11.85 -9.45 13.03
N PRO A 52 10.95 -9.31 14.03
CA PRO A 52 10.78 -8.09 14.82
C PRO A 52 12.01 -7.83 15.68
N LYS A 53 13.05 -7.28 15.06
CA LYS A 53 14.19 -6.64 15.69
C LYS A 53 14.02 -5.17 15.36
N GLY A 54 13.89 -4.33 16.39
CA GLY A 54 13.53 -2.90 16.30
C GLY A 54 13.96 -2.27 14.99
N SER A 55 12.98 -1.97 14.14
CA SER A 55 13.24 -1.51 12.78
C SER A 55 13.72 -0.05 12.81
N PRO A 56 14.44 0.42 11.78
CA PRO A 56 14.99 1.77 11.79
C PRO A 56 13.90 2.83 11.56
N GLY A 57 13.91 3.88 12.38
CA GLY A 57 13.19 5.14 12.16
C GLY A 57 11.68 5.05 12.34
N ASP A 58 10.96 4.91 11.22
CA ASP A 58 9.54 5.19 11.09
C ASP A 58 8.63 3.95 11.05
N LEU A 59 9.20 2.74 11.14
CA LEU A 59 8.42 1.52 11.32
C LEU A 59 8.91 0.80 12.57
N GLN A 60 7.99 0.38 13.44
CA GLN A 60 8.30 -0.49 14.55
C GLN A 60 7.29 -1.61 14.63
N VAL A 61 7.76 -2.84 14.74
CA VAL A 61 6.92 -4.01 14.96
C VAL A 61 7.32 -4.63 16.29
N SER A 62 6.37 -4.74 17.20
CA SER A 62 6.55 -5.48 18.45
C SER A 62 5.41 -6.45 18.69
N THR A 63 5.69 -7.50 19.45
CA THR A 63 4.70 -8.47 19.88
C THR A 63 4.58 -8.39 21.39
N ALA A 64 3.38 -8.12 21.89
CA ALA A 64 3.12 -7.99 23.32
C ALA A 64 1.68 -8.40 23.63
N ALA A 65 1.49 -9.12 24.75
CA ALA A 65 0.17 -9.51 25.26
C ALA A 65 -0.77 -10.15 24.20
N GLY A 66 -0.23 -11.02 23.35
CA GLY A 66 -0.99 -11.74 22.31
C GLY A 66 -1.40 -10.89 21.10
N ALA A 67 -0.91 -9.66 20.99
CA ALA A 67 -1.14 -8.78 19.84
C ALA A 67 0.17 -8.41 19.14
N VAL A 68 0.06 -8.04 17.88
CA VAL A 68 1.13 -7.42 17.09
C VAL A 68 0.88 -5.92 17.05
N HIS A 69 1.83 -5.14 17.51
CA HIS A 69 1.79 -3.69 17.45
C HIS A 69 2.67 -3.22 16.30
N VAL A 70 2.08 -2.47 15.37
CA VAL A 70 2.75 -1.91 14.21
C VAL A 70 2.66 -0.40 14.30
N TRP A 71 3.80 0.26 14.50
CA TRP A 71 3.91 1.71 14.41
C TRP A 71 4.42 2.09 13.04
N LEU A 72 3.65 2.87 12.30
CA LEU A 72 3.99 3.45 11.00
C LEU A 72 3.95 4.96 11.16
N LEU A 73 5.12 5.59 11.09
CA LEU A 73 5.32 7.01 11.41
C LEU A 73 4.75 7.29 12.81
N SER A 74 3.72 8.14 12.91
CA SER A 74 3.04 8.50 14.16
C SER A 74 1.78 7.67 14.45
N VAL A 75 1.45 6.70 13.61
CA VAL A 75 0.21 5.90 13.74
C VAL A 75 0.54 4.49 14.23
N GLY A 76 -0.03 4.12 15.38
CA GLY A 76 0.05 2.77 15.94
C GLY A 76 -1.18 1.94 15.59
N LEU A 77 -0.97 0.75 15.06
CA LEU A 77 -1.98 -0.28 14.85
C LEU A 77 -1.77 -1.40 15.85
N ARG A 78 -2.83 -1.81 16.53
CA ARG A 78 -2.86 -3.03 17.32
C ARG A 78 -3.65 -4.09 16.54
N LEU A 79 -2.97 -5.16 16.17
CA LEU A 79 -3.50 -6.20 15.30
C LEU A 79 -3.49 -7.54 16.05
N SER A 80 -4.52 -8.36 15.81
CA SER A 80 -4.43 -9.77 16.13
C SER A 80 -3.41 -10.45 15.21
N PRO A 81 -2.83 -11.62 15.58
CA PRO A 81 -1.95 -12.36 14.67
C PRO A 81 -2.54 -12.61 13.27
N PRO A 82 -3.81 -13.05 13.10
CA PRO A 82 -4.37 -13.21 11.75
C PRO A 82 -4.59 -11.88 11.03
N ASP A 83 -4.98 -10.81 11.73
CA ASP A 83 -5.08 -9.48 11.11
C ASP A 83 -3.71 -8.96 10.65
N PHE A 84 -2.64 -9.24 11.40
CA PHE A 84 -1.29 -8.87 11.01
C PHE A 84 -0.83 -9.58 9.74
N GLU A 85 -1.18 -10.86 9.57
CA GLU A 85 -0.87 -11.57 8.33
C GLU A 85 -1.66 -11.02 7.14
N ALA A 86 -2.97 -10.77 7.32
CA ALA A 86 -3.79 -10.12 6.30
C ALA A 86 -3.27 -8.73 5.93
N PHE A 87 -2.79 -7.97 6.92
CA PHE A 87 -2.18 -6.65 6.74
C PHE A 87 -0.90 -6.75 5.89
N ARG A 88 0.00 -7.67 6.24
CA ARG A 88 1.24 -7.94 5.49
C ARG A 88 0.95 -8.34 4.04
N GLU A 89 0.03 -9.27 3.85
CA GLU A 89 -0.33 -9.76 2.52
C GLU A 89 -0.94 -8.66 1.64
N MET A 90 -1.83 -7.83 2.20
CA MET A 90 -2.41 -6.71 1.48
C MET A 90 -1.34 -5.73 0.99
N LEU A 91 -0.35 -5.41 1.84
CA LEU A 91 0.74 -4.50 1.47
C LEU A 91 1.64 -5.11 0.39
N ALA A 92 1.97 -6.41 0.50
CA ALA A 92 2.75 -7.12 -0.52
C ALA A 92 2.05 -7.13 -1.88
N ARG A 93 0.76 -7.52 -1.93
CA ARG A 93 -0.05 -7.49 -3.16
C ARG A 93 -0.16 -6.08 -3.76
N SER A 94 -0.25 -5.07 -2.89
CA SER A 94 -0.30 -3.68 -3.34
C SER A 94 1.02 -3.24 -3.96
N GLN A 95 2.15 -3.66 -3.38
CA GLN A 95 3.48 -3.41 -3.92
C GLN A 95 3.61 -4.04 -5.30
N GLU A 96 3.22 -5.30 -5.48
CA GLU A 96 3.26 -5.99 -6.78
C GLU A 96 2.46 -5.23 -7.84
N ARG A 97 1.20 -4.88 -7.53
CA ARG A 97 0.33 -4.11 -8.45
C ARG A 97 0.91 -2.75 -8.81
N LEU A 98 1.53 -2.09 -7.84
CA LEU A 98 2.21 -0.83 -8.08
C LEU A 98 3.38 -1.01 -9.04
N HIS A 99 4.24 -2.01 -8.82
CA HIS A 99 5.36 -2.32 -9.72
C HIS A 99 4.87 -2.65 -11.14
N SER A 100 3.80 -3.45 -11.28
CA SER A 100 3.23 -3.76 -12.59
C SER A 100 2.67 -2.54 -13.32
N ARG A 101 2.12 -1.55 -12.60
CA ARG A 101 1.64 -0.29 -13.21
C ARG A 101 2.79 0.59 -13.69
N THR A 102 3.90 0.64 -12.95
CA THR A 102 5.09 1.41 -13.35
C THR A 102 5.89 0.72 -14.46
N ALA A 103 5.85 -0.62 -14.51
CA ALA A 103 6.53 -1.43 -15.52
C ALA A 103 5.76 -1.57 -16.83
N ALA A 104 4.46 -1.24 -16.85
CA ALA A 104 3.71 -1.16 -18.09
C ALA A 104 4.33 -0.05 -18.96
N PRO A 105 4.77 -0.36 -20.19
CA PRO A 105 5.24 0.69 -21.10
C PRO A 105 4.12 1.71 -21.30
N PRO A 106 4.43 3.01 -21.48
CA PRO A 106 3.42 3.93 -21.98
C PRO A 106 2.85 3.30 -23.25
N LEU A 107 1.53 3.18 -23.35
CA LEU A 107 0.87 2.78 -24.58
C LEU A 107 1.34 3.75 -25.67
N SER A 108 2.36 3.33 -26.41
CA SER A 108 2.90 4.08 -27.54
C SER A 108 1.82 4.10 -28.61
N ALA A 109 1.54 5.29 -29.11
CA ALA A 109 0.53 5.59 -30.10
C ALA A 109 0.61 4.66 -31.32
N ALA A 110 -0.45 3.88 -31.55
CA ALA A 110 -0.80 3.35 -32.87
C ALA A 110 -2.23 2.75 -32.84
N GLN A 111 -3.23 3.58 -33.13
CA GLN A 111 -4.36 3.11 -33.91
C GLN A 111 -4.47 4.00 -35.15
N PRO A 112 -3.90 3.59 -36.30
CA PRO A 112 -4.25 4.18 -37.58
C PRO A 112 -5.56 3.54 -38.03
N GLY A 113 -6.66 4.29 -37.97
CA GLY A 113 -7.91 3.81 -38.57
C GLY A 113 -9.18 4.37 -37.97
N CYS A 114 -9.43 5.67 -38.12
CA CYS A 114 -10.80 6.17 -38.30
C CYS A 114 -10.79 7.54 -39.00
N ARG A 115 -11.02 7.47 -40.32
CA ARG A 115 -11.69 8.42 -41.22
C ARG A 115 -11.29 9.90 -41.20
N GLN A 116 -10.69 10.34 -42.30
CA GLN A 116 -11.02 11.63 -42.91
C GLN A 116 -11.89 11.34 -44.14
N LEU A 117 -13.15 11.81 -44.09
CA LEU A 117 -14.01 11.95 -45.25
C LEU A 117 -13.53 13.19 -46.02
N ASN A 118 -13.29 13.03 -47.31
CA ASN A 118 -13.54 14.01 -48.37
C ASN A 118 -13.94 13.23 -49.62
#